data_AF-A0AAN5BZ99-F1
#
_entry.id   AF-A0AAN5BZ99-F1
#
_cell.length_a   1.000
_cell.length_b   1.000
_cell.length_c   1.000
_cell.angle_alpha   90.00
_cell.angle_beta   90.00
_cell.angle_gamma   90.00
#
_symmetry.space_group_name_H-M   'P 1'
#
loop_
_entity.id
_entity.type
_entity.pdbx_description
1 polymer ?
#
loop_
_entity_poly.entity_id
_entity_poly.type
_entity_poly.pdbx_seq_one_letter_code
_entity_poly.pdbx_strand_id
1 'polypeptide(L)'
;VQHVRGIMLYGPPGTGKTLIALQISAIIGATEETIRVVNSSDILDMYVGNSERNMAALFTAAEIDQNRLVASDRIHVIIFDEIDALCRHRGQ
;
A
#
# COMPACT_ATOMS: atom_id res chain seq x y z
N VAL A 1 21.39 3.78 7.45
CA VAL A 1 20.34 3.20 8.31
C VAL A 1 19.39 2.42 7.41
N GLN A 2 19.04 1.18 7.74
CA GLN A 2 18.07 0.42 6.96
C GLN A 2 16.66 0.78 7.44
N HIS A 3 15.82 1.30 6.54
CA HIS A 3 14.44 1.65 6.87
C HIS A 3 13.53 0.41 6.81
N VAL A 4 12.54 0.35 7.70
CA VAL A 4 11.50 -0.68 7.65
C VAL A 4 10.68 -0.47 6.37
N ARG A 5 10.51 -1.53 5.58
CA ARG A 5 9.86 -1.45 4.26
C ARG A 5 8.35 -1.72 4.28
N GLY A 6 7.82 -2.30 5.35
CA GLY A 6 6.40 -2.61 5.46
C GLY A 6 6.03 -3.22 6.80
N ILE A 7 4.74 -3.18 7.09
CA ILE A 7 4.10 -3.76 8.27
C ILE A 7 2.92 -4.59 7.78
N MET A 8 2.71 -5.78 8.36
CA MET A 8 1.55 -6.62 8.08
C MET A 8 0.67 -6.72 9.33
N LEU A 9 -0.60 -6.35 9.19
CA LEU A 9 -1.61 -6.48 10.24
C LEU A 9 -2.49 -7.69 9.93
N TYR A 10 -2.57 -8.66 10.84
CA TYR A 10 -3.41 -9.86 10.68
C TYR A 10 -4.32 -10.05 11.89
N GLY A 11 -5.49 -10.67 11.69
CA GLY A 11 -6.41 -11.04 12.77
C GLY A 11 -7.86 -11.11 12.29
N PRO A 12 -8.81 -11.51 13.16
CA PRO A 12 -10.24 -11.63 12.83
C PRO A 12 -10.85 -10.32 12.27
N PRO A 13 -11.92 -10.39 11.45
CA PRO A 13 -12.61 -9.19 10.99
C PRO A 13 -13.15 -8.36 12.17
N GLY A 14 -13.20 -7.04 12.02
CA GLY A 14 -13.70 -6.13 13.07
C GLY A 14 -12.70 -5.71 14.15
N THR A 15 -11.42 -6.13 14.08
CA THR A 15 -10.37 -5.71 15.04
C THR A 15 -9.74 -4.35 14.74
N GLY A 16 -10.28 -3.58 13.79
CA GLY A 16 -9.80 -2.23 13.48
C GLY A 16 -8.47 -2.14 12.73
N LYS A 17 -8.03 -3.19 12.02
CA LYS A 17 -6.76 -3.21 11.27
C LYS A 17 -6.62 -2.04 10.27
N THR A 18 -7.63 -1.82 9.44
CA THR A 18 -7.66 -0.71 8.47
C THR A 18 -7.60 0.64 9.18
N LEU A 19 -8.32 0.79 10.29
CA LEU A 19 -8.28 2.01 11.10
C LEU A 19 -6.88 2.27 11.68
N ILE A 20 -6.24 1.23 12.22
CA ILE A 20 -4.88 1.32 12.76
C ILE A 20 -3.89 1.73 11.66
N ALA A 21 -3.97 1.16 10.46
CA ALA A 21 -3.10 1.53 9.34
C ALA A 21 -3.23 3.02 8.98
N LEU A 22 -4.46 3.55 8.92
CA LEU A 22 -4.72 4.97 8.69
C LEU A 22 -4.16 5.86 9.80
N GLN A 23 -4.38 5.47 11.07
CA GLN A 23 -3.88 6.24 12.21
C GLN A 23 -2.35 6.24 12.27
N ILE A 24 -1.69 5.11 12.01
CA ILE A 24 -0.22 5.04 11.91
C ILE A 24 0.28 6.01 10.83
N SER A 25 -0.39 6.03 9.67
CA SER A 25 -0.01 6.90 8.56
C SER A 25 -0.09 8.39 8.96
N ALA A 26 -1.15 8.78 9.67
CA ALA A 26 -1.28 10.14 10.19
C ALA A 26 -0.20 10.49 11.23
N ILE A 27 0.12 9.57 12.15
CA ILE A 27 1.10 9.78 13.23
C ILE A 27 2.51 9.95 12.67
N ILE A 28 2.87 9.24 11.61
CA ILE A 28 4.21 9.34 10.99
C ILE A 28 4.35 10.55 10.06
N GLY A 29 3.35 11.43 10.01
CA GLY A 29 3.39 12.66 9.21
C GLY A 29 3.09 12.46 7.72
N ALA A 30 2.46 11.34 7.34
CA ALA A 30 1.94 11.19 5.99
C ALA A 30 0.73 12.13 5.81
N THR A 31 0.69 12.82 4.67
CA THR A 31 -0.42 13.71 4.30
C THR A 31 -1.41 12.97 3.40
N GLU A 32 -2.61 13.49 3.21
CA GLU A 32 -3.61 12.87 2.30
C GLU A 32 -3.06 12.62 0.89
N GLU A 33 -2.15 13.47 0.43
CA GLU A 33 -1.45 13.34 -0.86
C GLU A 33 -0.46 12.15 -0.91
N THR A 34 0.10 11.75 0.23
CA THR A 34 1.14 10.71 0.33
C THR A 34 0.61 9.37 0.82
N ILE A 35 -0.64 9.32 1.27
CA ILE A 35 -1.36 8.11 1.65
C ILE A 35 -2.11 7.57 0.44
N ARG A 36 -1.82 6.33 0.03
CA ARG A 36 -2.64 5.59 -0.93
C ARG A 36 -3.23 4.37 -0.27
N VAL A 37 -4.56 4.35 -0.16
CA VAL A 37 -5.33 3.16 0.20
C VAL A 37 -5.69 2.45 -1.08
N VAL A 38 -5.34 1.17 -1.17
CA VAL A 38 -5.57 0.34 -2.33
C VAL A 38 -6.34 -0.89 -1.90
N ASN A 39 -7.50 -1.09 -2.50
CA ASN A 39 -8.20 -2.34 -2.31
C ASN A 39 -7.58 -3.39 -3.23
N SER A 40 -7.39 -4.61 -2.72
CA SER A 40 -6.85 -5.72 -3.49
C SER A 40 -7.66 -6.01 -4.77
N SER A 41 -8.97 -5.73 -4.74
CA SER A 41 -9.86 -5.85 -5.91
C SER A 41 -9.56 -4.82 -7.00
N ASP A 42 -9.03 -3.64 -6.67
CA ASP A 42 -8.71 -2.58 -7.65
C ASP A 42 -7.48 -2.94 -8.49
N ILE A 43 -6.61 -3.79 -7.95
CA ILE A 43 -5.40 -4.27 -8.64
C ILE A 43 -5.72 -5.48 -9.51
N LEU A 44 -6.67 -6.32 -9.12
CA LEU A 44 -7.01 -7.54 -9.83
C LEU A 44 -7.80 -7.25 -11.11
N ASP A 45 -7.17 -7.53 -12.26
CA ASP A 45 -7.82 -7.51 -13.58
C ASP A 45 -8.07 -8.95 -14.07
N MET A 46 -9.15 -9.14 -14.83
CA MET A 46 -9.50 -10.39 -15.51
C MET A 46 -8.49 -10.73 -16.62
N TYR A 47 -7.78 -9.72 -17.15
CA TYR A 47 -6.75 -9.90 -18.16
C TYR A 47 -5.38 -10.17 -17.52
N VAL A 48 -4.83 -11.35 -17.78
CA VAL A 48 -3.50 -11.75 -17.32
C VAL A 48 -2.45 -10.72 -17.74
N GLY A 49 -1.63 -10.26 -16.77
CA GLY A 49 -0.59 -9.25 -16.97
C GLY A 49 -1.04 -7.81 -16.73
N ASN A 50 -2.34 -7.50 -16.76
CA ASN A 50 -2.81 -6.16 -16.39
C ASN A 50 -2.71 -5.91 -14.88
N SER A 51 -2.99 -6.93 -14.04
CA SER A 51 -2.85 -6.81 -12.59
C SER A 51 -1.41 -6.46 -12.17
N GLU A 52 -0.43 -7.07 -12.83
CA GLU A 52 1.00 -6.80 -12.60
C GLU A 52 1.38 -5.38 -13.04
N ARG A 53 0.85 -4.91 -14.19
CA ARG A 53 1.04 -3.53 -14.65
C ARG A 53 0.42 -2.52 -13.70
N ASN A 54 -0.78 -2.80 -13.19
CA ASN A 54 -1.48 -1.93 -12.22
C ASN A 54 -0.68 -1.83 -10.92
N MET A 55 -0.19 -2.95 -10.41
CA MET A 55 0.67 -2.97 -9.23
C MET A 55 1.98 -2.21 -9.48
N ALA A 56 2.65 -2.43 -10.61
CA ALA A 56 3.87 -1.69 -10.96
C ALA A 56 3.60 -0.18 -11.09
N ALA A 57 2.53 0.22 -11.77
CA ALA A 57 2.15 1.62 -11.95
C ALA A 57 1.89 2.32 -10.61
N LEU A 58 1.29 1.62 -9.65
CA LEU A 58 1.04 2.14 -8.30
C LEU A 58 2.36 2.53 -7.60
N PHE A 59 3.36 1.66 -7.62
CA PHE A 59 4.67 1.93 -7.04
C PHE A 59 5.44 3.00 -7.81
N THR A 60 5.44 2.94 -9.16
CA THR A 60 6.08 3.96 -10.00
C THR A 60 5.50 5.35 -9.74
N ALA A 61 4.18 5.46 -9.60
CA ALA A 61 3.54 6.73 -9.28
C ALA A 61 3.87 7.23 -7.87
N ALA A 62 4.19 6.35 -6.92
CA ALA A 62 4.63 6.73 -5.58
C ALA A 62 6.10 7.18 -5.59
N GLU A 63 6.95 6.48 -6.34
CA GLU A 63 8.37 6.81 -6.51
C GLU A 63 8.57 8.16 -7.23
N ILE A 64 7.80 8.43 -8.28
CA ILE A 64 7.82 9.73 -8.97
C ILE A 64 7.43 10.85 -8.01
N ASP A 65 6.40 10.65 -7.20
CA ASP A 65 5.93 11.67 -6.26
C ASP A 65 6.95 11.91 -5.15
N GLN A 66 7.52 10.85 -4.60
CA GLN A 66 8.60 10.91 -3.63
C GLN A 66 9.82 11.68 -4.17
N ASN A 67 10.20 11.45 -5.44
CA ASN A 67 11.33 12.14 -6.06
C ASN A 67 11.04 13.63 -6.36
N ARG A 68 9.78 14.02 -6.56
CA ARG A 68 9.37 15.42 -6.74
C ARG A 68 9.36 16.20 -5.43
N LEU A 69 9.04 15.52 -4.34
CA LEU A 69 8.98 16.10 -3.01
C LEU A 69 10.40 16.17 -2.43
N VAL A 70 11.12 17.25 -2.73
CA VAL A 70 12.53 17.51 -2.32
C VAL A 70 12.69 17.70 -0.79
N ALA A 71 11.61 17.60 0.00
CA ALA A 71 11.66 17.75 1.45
C ALA A 71 11.87 16.40 2.13
N SER A 72 12.97 16.29 2.88
CA SER A 72 13.42 15.11 3.65
C SER A 72 12.41 14.50 4.64
N ASP A 73 11.24 15.09 4.81
CA ASP A 73 10.28 14.78 5.87
C ASP A 73 8.97 14.11 5.38
N ARG A 74 8.81 13.85 4.07
CA ARG A 74 7.55 13.27 3.55
C ARG A 74 7.66 11.76 3.36
N ILE A 75 6.89 11.02 4.16
CA ILE A 75 6.76 9.56 4.08
C ILE A 75 5.57 9.21 3.17
N HIS A 76 5.84 8.41 2.14
CA HIS A 76 4.79 7.78 1.32
C HIS A 76 4.34 6.48 1.95
N VAL A 77 3.03 6.31 2.11
CA VAL A 77 2.43 5.12 2.72
C VAL A 77 1.44 4.51 1.75
N ILE A 78 1.63 3.23 1.48
CA ILE A 78 0.71 2.43 0.67
C ILE A 78 0.05 1.42 1.60
N ILE A 79 -1.27 1.51 1.73
CA ILE A 79 -2.07 0.62 2.54
C ILE A 79 -2.79 -0.34 1.60
N PHE A 80 -2.45 -1.62 1.69
CA PHE A 80 -3.19 -2.69 1.01
C PHE A 80 -4.22 -3.25 1.97
N ASP A 81 -5.50 -3.15 1.60
CA ASP A 81 -6.56 -3.86 2.32
C ASP A 81 -6.87 -5.20 1.64
N GLU A 82 -7.25 -6.20 2.43
CA GLU A 82 -7.58 -7.57 1.98
C GLU A 82 -6.48 -8.21 1.08
N ILE A 83 -5.21 -8.01 1.45
CA ILE A 83 -4.05 -8.47 0.66
C ILE A 83 -4.02 -9.99 0.42
N ASP A 84 -4.72 -10.75 1.25
CA ASP A 84 -4.93 -12.18 1.08
C ASP A 84 -5.68 -12.52 -0.23
N ALA A 85 -6.49 -11.60 -0.77
CA ALA A 85 -7.09 -11.76 -2.09
C ALA A 85 -6.06 -11.70 -3.23
N LEU A 86 -5.01 -10.89 -3.08
CA LEU A 86 -3.88 -10.78 -4.03
C LEU A 86 -2.87 -11.91 -3.85
N CYS A 87 -2.53 -12.23 -2.61
CA CYS A 87 -1.47 -13.17 -2.26
C CYS A 87 -2.00 -14.60 -2.14
N ARG A 88 -2.53 -15.15 -3.23
CA ARG A 88 -2.88 -16.57 -3.28
C ARG A 88 -1.64 -17.46 -3.27
N HIS A 89 -1.75 -18.61 -2.63
CA HIS A 89 -0.68 -19.60 -2.62
C HIS A 89 -0.43 -20.08 -4.06
N ARG A 90 0.81 -19.96 -4.56
CA ARG A 90 1.16 -20.47 -5.89
C ARG A 90 1.14 -22.01 -5.84
N GLY A 91 0.25 -22.65 -6.62
CA GLY A 91 0.18 -24.11 -6.74
C GLY A 91 -1.10 -24.78 -6.23
N GLN A 92 -2.15 -24.02 -5.93
CA GLN A 92 -3.53 -24.52 -5.84
C GLN A 92 -4.46 -23.72 -6.74
#